data_AF-A0A832C627-F1
#
_entry.id   AF-A0A832C627-F1
#
_cell.length_a   1.000
_cell.length_b   1.000
_cell.length_c   1.000
_cell.angle_alpha   90.00
_cell.angle_beta   90.00
_cell.angle_gamma   90.00
#
_symmetry.space_group_name_H-M   'P 1'
#
loop_
_entity.id
_entity.type
_entity.pdbx_description
1 polymer ?
#
loop_
_entity_poly.entity_id
_entity_poly.type
_entity_poly.pdbx_seq_one_letter_code
_entity_poly.pdbx_strand_id
1 'polypeptide(L)'
;MDSSSTFRTPPPQNQAQGAAAPLEESLVLDEVGRAAFWEGQRLDLSTTEFAVLAYLKQRVGRTVSHDSLLQAVWGSSLDQGGSLAQVRSTITRLRQKLAKASGHSCQLVSVRGVGYRLDFSPTAQGEQYSQVQVSPKTRRRALLSGLVVILVAVLVVGWLLRRQVPGNPCALVWYRGYQVPVGLLQIFTRHGPYCCVGPDGHPYCFDTQEERAAALGISVPGVASEVLEKLRMSGAVPDLRPTNR
;
A
#
# COMPACT_ATOMS: atom_id res chain seq x y z
N MET A 1 54.22 -46.05 17.77
CA MET A 1 53.22 -45.01 18.07
C MET A 1 53.59 -43.80 17.23
N ASP A 2 52.97 -43.66 16.06
CA ASP A 2 52.57 -42.35 15.53
C ASP A 2 51.68 -42.56 14.30
N SER A 3 50.40 -42.29 14.51
CA SER A 3 49.31 -42.48 13.56
C SER A 3 49.20 -41.25 12.65
N SER A 4 49.70 -41.35 11.43
CA SER A 4 49.50 -40.30 10.40
C SER A 4 48.13 -40.48 9.74
N SER A 5 47.10 -39.84 10.29
CA SER A 5 45.76 -39.75 9.72
C SER A 5 45.71 -38.64 8.67
N THR A 6 45.81 -38.98 7.39
CA THR A 6 45.54 -38.05 6.29
C THR A 6 44.03 -37.96 6.07
N PHE A 7 43.40 -36.90 6.57
CA PHE A 7 42.03 -36.52 6.21
C PHE A 7 42.01 -36.05 4.74
N ARG A 8 41.54 -36.91 3.83
CA ARG A 8 41.16 -36.52 2.48
C ARG A 8 39.73 -35.99 2.53
N THR A 9 39.56 -34.68 2.44
CA THR A 9 38.22 -34.08 2.31
C THR A 9 37.65 -34.48 0.94
N PRO A 10 36.48 -35.15 0.87
CA PRO A 10 35.80 -35.34 -0.41
C PRO A 10 35.33 -33.98 -0.94
N PRO A 11 35.40 -33.73 -2.27
CA PRO A 11 34.83 -32.53 -2.86
C PRO A 11 33.32 -32.50 -2.58
N PRO A 12 32.71 -31.34 -2.28
CA PRO A 12 31.28 -31.26 -2.05
C PRO A 12 30.54 -31.60 -3.34
N GLN A 13 30.02 -32.83 -3.41
CA GLN A 13 29.04 -33.27 -4.39
C GLN A 13 27.67 -32.77 -3.94
N ASN A 14 27.32 -31.54 -4.28
CA ASN A 14 25.93 -31.10 -4.21
C ASN A 14 25.31 -31.28 -5.61
N GLN A 15 24.80 -32.47 -5.87
CA GLN A 15 24.07 -32.81 -7.08
C GLN A 15 22.61 -32.35 -6.97
N ALA A 16 22.15 -31.73 -8.04
CA ALA A 16 20.77 -31.80 -8.54
C ALA A 16 19.67 -31.25 -7.62
N GLN A 17 19.61 -29.93 -7.50
CA GLN A 17 18.32 -29.26 -7.46
C GLN A 17 17.90 -29.00 -8.91
N GLY A 18 16.75 -29.53 -9.33
CA GLY A 18 16.17 -29.25 -10.63
C GLY A 18 15.98 -27.75 -10.78
N ALA A 19 16.91 -27.09 -11.48
CA ALA A 19 16.87 -25.67 -11.71
C ALA A 19 15.73 -25.39 -12.69
N ALA A 20 14.57 -25.01 -12.14
CA ALA A 20 13.67 -24.14 -12.87
C ALA A 20 14.53 -22.98 -13.42
N ALA A 21 14.43 -22.72 -14.71
CA ALA A 21 15.11 -21.61 -15.36
C ALA A 21 14.99 -20.33 -14.51
N PRO A 22 16.03 -19.48 -14.44
CA PRO A 22 15.92 -18.17 -13.81
C PRO A 22 14.61 -17.50 -14.25
N LEU A 23 13.79 -17.00 -13.31
CA LEU A 23 12.46 -16.43 -13.61
C LEU A 23 12.49 -15.27 -14.63
N GLU A 24 13.67 -14.70 -14.85
CA GLU A 24 13.92 -13.74 -15.92
C GLU A 24 13.74 -14.35 -17.32
N GLU A 25 14.06 -15.63 -17.49
CA GLU A 25 13.90 -16.41 -18.73
C GLU A 25 12.42 -16.73 -19.00
N SER A 26 11.56 -16.70 -17.98
CA SER A 26 10.11 -16.83 -18.14
C SER A 26 9.50 -15.65 -18.90
N LEU A 27 10.10 -14.46 -18.84
CA LEU A 27 9.68 -13.32 -19.65
C LEU A 27 10.48 -13.32 -20.96
N VAL A 28 9.82 -13.47 -22.10
CA VAL A 28 10.45 -13.36 -23.44
C VAL A 28 9.92 -12.12 -24.14
N LEU A 29 10.81 -11.35 -24.76
CA LEU A 29 10.43 -10.20 -25.59
C LEU A 29 10.84 -10.49 -27.03
N ASP A 30 9.88 -10.46 -27.94
CA ASP A 30 10.11 -10.39 -29.37
C ASP A 30 10.15 -8.92 -29.78
N GLU A 31 11.35 -8.39 -29.99
CA GLU A 31 11.57 -7.00 -30.37
C GLU A 31 11.10 -6.70 -31.80
N VAL A 32 11.15 -7.70 -32.69
CA VAL A 32 10.75 -7.56 -34.09
C VAL A 32 9.22 -7.52 -34.19
N GLY A 33 8.55 -8.49 -33.56
CA GLY A 33 7.09 -8.57 -33.50
C GLY A 33 6.44 -7.63 -32.48
N ARG A 34 7.24 -6.93 -31.66
CA ARG A 34 6.79 -6.11 -30.52
C ARG A 34 5.80 -6.86 -29.61
N ALA A 35 6.13 -8.11 -29.32
CA ALA A 35 5.30 -8.98 -28.49
C ALA A 35 6.07 -9.41 -27.25
N ALA A 36 5.37 -9.52 -26.12
CA ALA A 36 5.93 -10.03 -24.88
C ALA A 36 5.23 -11.33 -24.52
N PHE A 37 5.96 -12.28 -23.96
CA PHE A 37 5.45 -13.57 -23.52
C PHE A 37 5.89 -13.83 -22.09
N TRP A 38 4.98 -14.36 -21.27
CA TRP A 38 5.28 -14.88 -19.95
C TRP A 38 5.03 -16.38 -19.95
N GLU A 39 6.06 -17.19 -19.70
CA GLU A 39 5.99 -18.67 -19.74
C GLU A 39 5.35 -19.19 -21.05
N GLY A 40 5.70 -18.55 -22.17
CA GLY A 40 5.15 -18.85 -23.49
C GLY A 40 3.75 -18.28 -23.78
N GLN A 41 3.05 -17.70 -22.80
CA GLN A 41 1.76 -17.05 -22.98
C GLN A 41 1.92 -15.60 -23.41
N ARG A 42 1.24 -15.19 -24.48
CA ARG A 42 1.33 -13.82 -25.00
C ARG A 42 0.71 -12.82 -24.03
N LEU A 43 1.44 -11.76 -23.73
CA LEU A 43 0.95 -10.59 -23.00
C LEU A 43 0.34 -9.60 -24.00
N ASP A 44 -0.91 -9.21 -23.77
CA ASP A 44 -1.59 -8.19 -24.57
C ASP A 44 -1.16 -6.79 -24.12
N LEU A 45 0.01 -6.35 -24.58
CA LEU A 45 0.60 -5.04 -24.27
C LEU A 45 0.37 -4.04 -25.41
N SER A 46 0.09 -2.78 -25.05
CA SER A 46 0.14 -1.69 -26.01
C SER A 46 1.59 -1.41 -26.45
N THR A 47 1.77 -0.67 -27.55
CA THR A 47 3.11 -0.29 -28.03
C THR A 47 3.94 0.44 -26.97
N THR A 48 3.33 1.33 -26.19
CA THR A 48 4.03 2.08 -25.13
C THR A 48 4.31 1.21 -23.91
N GLU A 49 3.39 0.31 -23.54
CA GLU A 49 3.60 -0.66 -22.47
C GLU A 49 4.75 -1.62 -22.80
N PHE A 50 4.81 -2.11 -24.05
CA PHE A 50 5.91 -2.94 -24.54
C PHE A 50 7.25 -2.19 -24.47
N ALA A 51 7.30 -0.94 -24.95
CA ALA A 51 8.51 -0.13 -24.92
C ALA A 51 9.03 0.11 -23.49
N VAL A 52 8.13 0.40 -22.53
CA VAL A 52 8.48 0.52 -21.11
C VAL A 52 9.05 -0.80 -20.58
N LEU A 53 8.38 -1.92 -20.87
CA LEU A 53 8.82 -3.23 -20.39
C LEU A 53 10.18 -3.61 -20.97
N ALA A 54 10.39 -3.40 -22.27
CA ALA A 54 11.66 -3.66 -22.95
C ALA A 54 12.79 -2.83 -22.33
N TYR A 55 12.54 -1.54 -22.09
CA TYR A 55 13.53 -0.64 -21.50
C TYR A 55 13.91 -1.04 -20.07
N LEU A 56 12.93 -1.45 -19.26
CA LEU A 56 13.15 -1.93 -17.90
C LEU A 56 13.81 -3.32 -17.87
N LYS A 57 13.46 -4.21 -18.81
CA LYS A 57 14.02 -5.56 -18.90
C LYS A 57 15.52 -5.55 -19.18
N GLN A 58 16.02 -4.59 -19.95
CA GLN A 58 17.48 -4.42 -20.12
C GLN A 58 18.20 -4.03 -18.81
N ARG A 59 17.45 -3.65 -17.77
CA ARG A 59 17.93 -3.09 -16.50
C ARG A 59 17.26 -3.76 -15.31
N VAL A 60 17.02 -5.08 -15.38
CA VAL A 60 16.45 -5.85 -14.26
C VAL A 60 17.22 -5.58 -12.97
N GLY A 61 16.49 -5.39 -11.87
CA GLY A 61 17.08 -5.10 -10.56
C GLY A 61 17.68 -3.70 -10.41
N ARG A 62 17.67 -2.86 -11.45
CA ARG A 62 18.14 -1.47 -11.39
C ARG A 62 16.99 -0.48 -11.45
N THR A 63 17.06 0.56 -10.62
CA THR A 63 16.08 1.64 -10.65
C THR A 63 16.35 2.57 -11.82
N VAL A 64 15.35 2.71 -12.69
CA VAL A 64 15.31 3.68 -13.79
C VAL A 64 14.59 4.93 -13.31
N SER A 65 15.20 6.11 -13.52
CA SER A 65 14.59 7.37 -13.11
C SER A 65 13.37 7.73 -13.96
N HIS A 66 12.47 8.54 -13.40
CA HIS A 66 11.31 9.04 -14.13
C HIS A 66 11.69 9.74 -15.45
N ASP A 67 12.71 10.60 -15.41
CA ASP A 67 13.17 11.35 -16.58
C ASP A 67 13.79 10.44 -17.64
N SER A 68 14.60 9.46 -17.22
CA SER A 68 15.20 8.48 -18.14
C SER A 68 14.12 7.67 -18.85
N LEU A 69 13.10 7.24 -18.11
CA LEU A 69 12.00 6.45 -18.67
C LEU A 69 11.13 7.30 -19.61
N LEU A 70 10.87 8.55 -19.23
CA LEU A 70 10.12 9.49 -20.05
C LEU A 70 10.88 9.76 -21.36
N GLN A 71 12.17 10.06 -21.30
CA GLN A 71 12.98 10.33 -22.48
C GLN A 71 13.15 9.10 -23.38
N ALA A 72 13.36 7.91 -22.80
CA ALA A 72 13.59 6.70 -23.59
C ALA A 72 12.36 6.24 -24.38
N VAL A 73 11.16 6.41 -23.84
CA VAL A 73 9.92 5.89 -24.45
C VAL A 73 9.10 6.98 -25.13
N TRP A 74 9.15 8.22 -24.63
CA TRP A 74 8.38 9.36 -25.14
C TRP A 74 9.26 10.52 -25.64
N GLY A 75 10.59 10.36 -25.74
CA GLY A 75 11.52 11.46 -26.08
C GLY A 75 11.21 12.21 -27.38
N SER A 76 10.67 11.53 -28.40
CA SER A 76 10.21 12.13 -29.66
C SER A 76 8.87 12.86 -29.55
N SER A 77 8.19 12.75 -28.41
CA SER A 77 6.85 13.26 -28.12
C SER A 77 6.83 14.22 -26.93
N LEU A 78 8.00 14.60 -26.40
CA LEU A 78 8.10 15.63 -25.36
C LEU A 78 7.50 16.95 -25.82
N ASP A 79 7.73 17.29 -27.09
CA ASP A 79 7.17 18.47 -27.78
C ASP A 79 5.63 18.41 -27.88
N GLN A 80 5.04 17.22 -27.74
CA GLN A 80 3.61 16.95 -27.82
C GLN A 80 2.95 16.80 -26.43
N GLY A 81 3.65 17.20 -25.36
CA GLY A 81 3.11 17.19 -23.99
C GLY A 81 3.30 15.87 -23.24
N GLY A 82 4.34 15.09 -23.59
CA GLY A 82 4.77 13.94 -22.80
C GLY A 82 4.95 14.30 -21.33
N SER A 83 4.21 13.65 -20.42
CA SER A 83 4.21 14.02 -19.00
C SER A 83 4.42 12.83 -18.06
N LEU A 84 4.91 13.10 -16.84
CA LEU A 84 5.03 12.11 -15.78
C LEU A 84 3.71 11.40 -15.45
N ALA A 85 2.56 12.04 -15.71
CA ALA A 85 1.25 11.43 -15.53
C ALA A 85 1.01 10.28 -16.53
N GLN A 86 1.46 10.43 -17.78
CA GLN A 86 1.36 9.36 -18.79
C GLN A 86 2.24 8.17 -18.40
N VAL A 87 3.48 8.43 -17.96
CA VAL A 87 4.38 7.38 -17.44
C VAL A 87 3.71 6.60 -16.31
N ARG A 88 3.16 7.29 -15.31
CA ARG A 88 2.46 6.67 -14.17
C ARG A 88 1.26 5.84 -14.61
N SER A 89 0.47 6.33 -15.56
CA SER A 89 -0.69 5.62 -16.11
C SER A 89 -0.26 4.33 -16.83
N THR A 90 0.73 4.41 -17.72
CA THR A 90 1.29 3.26 -18.44
C THR A 90 1.87 2.23 -17.47
N ILE A 91 2.62 2.67 -16.46
CA ILE A 91 3.17 1.80 -15.42
C ILE A 91 2.07 1.06 -14.65
N THR A 92 0.97 1.75 -14.35
CA THR A 92 -0.16 1.15 -13.62
C THR A 92 -0.82 0.05 -14.45
N ARG A 93 -1.08 0.31 -15.74
CA ARG A 93 -1.65 -0.68 -16.67
C ARG A 93 -0.73 -1.87 -16.87
N LEU A 94 0.56 -1.61 -17.11
CA LEU A 94 1.57 -2.64 -17.29
C LEU A 94 1.67 -3.54 -16.05
N ARG A 95 1.69 -2.95 -14.85
CA ARG A 95 1.71 -3.69 -13.59
C ARG A 95 0.51 -4.63 -13.45
N GLN A 96 -0.69 -4.16 -13.79
CA GLN A 96 -1.90 -5.00 -13.72
C GLN A 96 -1.82 -6.19 -14.69
N LYS A 97 -1.33 -5.97 -15.91
CA LYS A 97 -1.17 -7.04 -16.91
C LYS A 97 -0.11 -8.05 -16.49
N LEU A 98 1.03 -7.58 -15.98
CA LEU A 98 2.10 -8.45 -15.47
C LEU A 98 1.68 -9.24 -14.24
N ALA A 99 0.94 -8.61 -13.30
CA ALA A 99 0.43 -9.30 -12.11
C ALA A 99 -0.54 -10.43 -12.48
N LYS A 100 -1.44 -10.17 -13.45
CA LYS A 100 -2.38 -11.18 -13.96
C LYS A 100 -1.68 -12.36 -14.63
N ALA A 101 -0.62 -12.11 -15.39
CA ALA A 101 0.07 -13.16 -16.12
C ALA A 101 1.07 -13.96 -15.27
N SER A 102 1.82 -13.28 -14.40
CA SER A 102 2.94 -13.88 -13.65
C SER A 102 2.60 -14.30 -12.22
N GLY A 103 1.38 -14.05 -11.75
CA GLY A 103 1.00 -14.30 -10.36
C GLY A 103 1.92 -13.57 -9.37
N HIS A 104 2.32 -12.34 -9.70
CA HIS A 104 3.28 -11.51 -8.96
C HIS A 104 4.74 -11.97 -8.98
N SER A 105 5.11 -12.94 -9.83
CA SER A 105 6.52 -13.34 -9.98
C SER A 105 7.35 -12.29 -10.73
N CYS A 106 6.71 -11.48 -11.58
CA CYS A 106 7.30 -10.32 -12.25
C CYS A 106 6.70 -9.03 -11.68
N GLN A 107 7.50 -8.28 -10.94
CA GLN A 107 7.05 -7.11 -10.19
C GLN A 107 7.66 -5.84 -10.72
N LEU A 108 6.80 -4.85 -10.91
CA LEU A 108 7.20 -3.51 -11.29
C LEU A 108 7.11 -2.60 -10.05
N VAL A 109 8.25 -2.39 -9.40
CA VAL A 109 8.41 -1.73 -8.11
C VAL A 109 8.60 -0.22 -8.30
N SER A 110 7.86 0.57 -7.51
CA SER A 110 8.03 2.03 -7.45
C SER A 110 9.05 2.39 -6.38
N VAL A 111 10.15 3.05 -6.76
CA VAL A 111 11.13 3.60 -5.83
C VAL A 111 10.82 5.07 -5.61
N ARG A 112 10.34 5.41 -4.40
CA ARG A 112 9.83 6.74 -4.06
C ARG A 112 10.86 7.82 -4.38
N GLY A 113 10.42 8.84 -5.14
CA GLY A 113 11.27 9.97 -5.53
C GLY A 113 12.29 9.69 -6.63
N VAL A 114 12.49 8.43 -7.02
CA VAL A 114 13.52 8.05 -8.01
C VAL A 114 12.87 7.60 -9.32
N GLY A 115 12.04 6.56 -9.27
CA GLY A 115 11.42 6.00 -10.48
C GLY A 115 10.96 4.56 -10.31
N TYR A 116 11.29 3.70 -11.27
CA TYR A 116 10.73 2.36 -11.38
C TYR A 116 11.81 1.30 -11.55
N ARG A 117 11.53 0.09 -11.08
CA ARG A 117 12.41 -1.07 -11.22
C ARG A 117 11.60 -2.31 -11.56
N LEU A 118 12.17 -3.19 -12.39
CA LEU A 118 11.63 -4.51 -12.66
C LEU A 118 12.39 -5.53 -11.82
N ASP A 119 11.66 -6.29 -11.01
CA ASP A 119 12.19 -7.34 -10.13
C ASP A 119 11.47 -8.66 -10.45
N PHE A 120 12.20 -9.77 -10.35
CA PHE A 120 11.65 -11.12 -10.44
C PHE A 120 11.81 -11.80 -9.08
N SER A 121 10.72 -12.34 -8.56
CA SER A 121 10.73 -13.09 -7.30
C SER A 121 9.96 -14.38 -7.54
N PRO A 122 10.45 -15.56 -7.11
CA PRO A 122 9.62 -16.74 -7.12
C PRO A 122 8.42 -16.45 -6.22
N THR A 123 7.22 -16.54 -6.77
CA THR A 123 6.00 -16.60 -5.96
C THR A 123 6.01 -17.96 -5.25
N ALA A 124 6.87 -18.11 -4.24
CA ALA A 124 6.56 -18.96 -3.12
C ALA A 124 5.47 -18.25 -2.33
N GLN A 125 4.47 -19.02 -1.90
CA GLN A 125 3.28 -18.54 -1.21
C GLN A 125 3.64 -17.59 -0.07
N GLY A 126 2.73 -16.66 0.22
CA GLY A 126 2.96 -15.59 1.20
C GLY A 126 3.55 -16.09 2.50
N GLU A 127 4.86 -15.90 2.67
CA GLU A 127 5.54 -15.95 3.94
C GLU A 127 6.72 -14.98 3.90
N GLN A 128 6.51 -13.90 4.65
CA GLN A 128 7.55 -13.02 5.20
C GLN A 128 8.46 -12.34 4.17
N TYR A 129 8.06 -11.12 3.80
CA TYR A 129 8.99 -9.99 3.66
C TYR A 129 9.85 -9.89 4.94
N SER A 130 10.87 -10.74 5.04
CA SER A 130 11.92 -10.63 6.05
C SER A 130 12.80 -9.48 5.63
N GLN A 131 12.60 -8.38 6.33
CA GLN A 131 13.41 -7.17 6.29
C GLN A 131 14.90 -7.53 6.19
N VAL A 132 15.58 -6.92 5.22
CA VAL A 132 17.02 -6.69 5.28
C VAL A 132 17.31 -5.97 6.61
N GLN A 133 17.75 -6.72 7.61
CA GLN A 133 18.08 -6.18 8.92
C GLN A 133 19.34 -5.32 8.78
N VAL A 134 19.18 -4.00 8.81
CA VAL A 134 20.28 -3.09 9.15
C VAL A 134 20.59 -3.31 10.62
N SER A 135 21.66 -4.05 10.89
CA SER A 135 22.20 -4.33 12.22
C SER A 135 22.61 -3.02 12.93
N PRO A 136 22.10 -2.72 14.15
CA PRO A 136 22.74 -1.78 15.04
C PRO A 136 23.68 -2.50 16.02
N LYS A 137 24.94 -2.09 15.91
CA LYS A 137 26.09 -2.20 16.81
C LYS A 137 25.79 -2.57 18.27
N THR A 138 26.18 -3.78 18.62
CA THR A 138 26.85 -4.26 19.84
C THR A 138 27.06 -3.23 20.97
N ARG A 139 26.37 -3.43 22.11
CA ARG A 139 26.96 -3.19 23.45
C ARG A 139 26.58 -4.32 24.40
N ARG A 140 27.60 -4.79 25.12
CA ARG A 140 27.63 -5.98 25.98
C ARG A 140 27.10 -5.68 27.39
N ARG A 141 26.51 -6.73 28.00
CA ARG A 141 26.27 -7.01 29.45
C ARG A 141 25.18 -6.15 30.12
N ALA A 142 24.36 -6.63 31.05
CA ALA A 142 23.97 -7.94 31.56
C ALA A 142 22.79 -7.66 32.51
N LEU A 143 21.83 -8.59 32.60
CA LEU A 143 20.90 -8.81 33.73
C LEU A 143 20.16 -7.59 34.30
N LEU A 144 18.89 -7.42 33.91
CA LEU A 144 17.79 -6.82 34.70
C LEU A 144 16.48 -6.94 33.87
N SER A 145 16.13 -8.17 33.49
CA SER A 145 15.17 -8.51 32.43
C SER A 145 13.69 -8.57 32.85
N GLY A 146 13.31 -8.14 34.06
CA GLY A 146 11.92 -8.21 34.52
C GLY A 146 11.18 -6.86 34.51
N LEU A 147 11.81 -5.82 35.06
CA LEU A 147 11.10 -4.59 35.42
C LEU A 147 10.80 -3.69 34.22
N VAL A 148 11.68 -3.68 33.20
CA VAL A 148 11.48 -2.90 31.98
C VAL A 148 10.37 -3.49 31.09
N VAL A 149 10.21 -4.81 31.06
CA VAL A 149 9.14 -5.47 30.29
C VAL A 149 7.76 -5.14 30.87
N ILE A 150 7.64 -5.14 32.21
CA ILE A 150 6.39 -4.76 32.88
C ILE A 150 6.08 -3.28 32.67
N LEU A 151 7.08 -2.40 32.75
CA LEU A 151 6.89 -0.96 32.55
C LEU A 151 6.52 -0.64 31.09
N VAL A 152 7.15 -1.30 30.12
CA VAL A 152 6.79 -1.19 28.69
C VAL A 152 5.41 -1.80 28.43
N ALA A 153 5.05 -2.93 29.05
CA ALA A 153 3.72 -3.53 28.90
C ALA A 153 2.63 -2.62 29.50
N VAL A 154 2.86 -1.99 30.65
CA VAL A 154 1.92 -1.03 31.26
C VAL A 154 1.82 0.25 30.41
N LEU A 155 2.93 0.73 29.84
CA LEU A 155 2.91 1.87 28.92
C LEU A 155 2.22 1.52 27.59
N VAL A 156 2.40 0.30 27.07
CA VAL A 156 1.77 -0.20 25.84
C VAL A 156 0.28 -0.44 26.06
N VAL A 157 -0.13 -1.04 27.19
CA VAL A 157 -1.54 -1.21 27.57
C VAL A 157 -2.19 0.14 27.84
N GLY A 158 -1.53 1.04 28.57
CA GLY A 158 -2.00 2.41 28.78
C GLY A 158 -2.08 3.22 27.48
N TRP A 159 -1.21 2.95 26.52
CA TRP A 159 -1.24 3.54 25.19
C TRP A 159 -2.27 2.89 24.25
N LEU A 160 -2.52 1.58 24.36
CA LEU A 160 -3.58 0.86 23.65
C LEU A 160 -4.96 1.29 24.16
N LEU A 161 -5.10 1.50 25.46
CA LEU A 161 -6.29 2.09 26.06
C LEU A 161 -6.45 3.58 25.69
N ARG A 162 -5.37 4.28 25.28
CA ARG A 162 -5.40 5.67 24.80
C ARG A 162 -5.48 5.83 23.28
N ARG A 163 -5.17 4.82 22.48
CA ARG A 163 -5.27 4.86 21.01
C ARG A 163 -6.57 4.24 20.55
N GLN A 164 -7.65 5.02 20.62
CA GLN A 164 -8.76 4.85 19.70
C GLN A 164 -8.25 5.09 18.26
N VAL A 165 -8.10 4.03 17.48
CA VAL A 165 -7.98 4.11 16.01
C VAL A 165 -9.37 3.77 15.44
N PRO A 166 -10.09 4.72 14.82
CA PRO A 166 -11.36 4.43 14.18
C PRO A 166 -11.09 3.84 12.80
N GLY A 167 -11.63 2.67 12.50
CA GLY A 167 -11.46 2.06 11.19
C GLY A 167 -11.87 0.60 11.06
N ASN A 168 -12.67 0.06 11.98
CA ASN A 168 -13.37 -1.18 11.69
C ASN A 168 -14.44 -0.87 10.62
N PRO A 169 -14.38 -1.46 9.41
CA PRO A 169 -15.41 -1.25 8.39
C PRO A 169 -16.79 -1.76 8.85
N CYS A 170 -16.80 -2.62 9.87
CA CYS A 170 -17.98 -3.13 10.56
C CYS A 170 -18.43 -2.28 11.76
N ALA A 171 -17.75 -1.18 12.09
CA ALA A 171 -18.20 -0.30 13.15
C ALA A 171 -19.57 0.27 12.77
N LEU A 172 -20.55 0.12 13.67
CA LEU A 172 -21.87 0.67 13.48
C LEU A 172 -21.83 2.16 13.86
N VAL A 173 -22.30 3.01 12.95
CA VAL A 173 -22.52 4.44 13.17
C VAL A 173 -23.99 4.76 13.02
N TRP A 174 -24.44 5.77 13.76
CA TRP A 174 -25.77 6.32 13.58
C TRP A 174 -25.79 7.26 12.38
N TYR A 175 -26.67 6.97 11.43
CA TYR A 175 -26.89 7.76 10.23
C TYR A 175 -28.40 7.84 9.95
N ARG A 176 -28.94 9.07 9.92
CA ARG A 176 -30.37 9.36 9.70
C ARG A 176 -31.34 8.51 10.55
N GLY A 177 -30.96 8.23 11.80
CA GLY A 177 -31.78 7.44 12.73
C GLY A 177 -31.63 5.91 12.62
N TYR A 178 -30.70 5.41 11.79
CA TYR A 178 -30.41 3.97 11.67
C TYR A 178 -28.95 3.67 12.02
N GLN A 179 -28.69 2.47 12.56
CA GLN A 179 -27.34 1.95 12.72
C GLN A 179 -26.88 1.27 11.44
N VAL A 180 -25.83 1.81 10.82
CA VAL A 180 -25.27 1.29 9.57
C VAL A 180 -23.76 1.08 9.71
N PRO A 181 -23.17 0.08 9.02
CA PRO A 181 -21.72 -0.08 9.01
C PRO A 181 -21.04 1.10 8.31
N VAL A 182 -19.96 1.63 8.90
CA VAL A 182 -19.17 2.73 8.29
C VAL A 182 -18.74 2.41 6.86
N GLY A 183 -18.36 1.16 6.59
CA GLY A 183 -17.95 0.72 5.26
C GLY A 183 -19.04 0.88 4.19
N LEU A 184 -20.33 0.84 4.58
CA LEU A 184 -21.43 1.03 3.65
C LEU A 184 -21.59 2.50 3.25
N LEU A 185 -21.43 3.44 4.19
CA LEU A 185 -21.50 4.87 3.91
C LEU A 185 -20.38 5.36 2.99
N GLN A 186 -19.17 4.77 3.11
CA GLN A 186 -18.02 5.11 2.27
C GLN A 186 -18.20 4.73 0.79
N ILE A 187 -19.09 3.79 0.48
CA ILE A 187 -19.39 3.37 -0.91
C ILE A 187 -20.29 4.38 -1.61
N PHE A 188 -21.22 5.00 -0.89
CA PHE A 188 -22.26 5.86 -1.47
C PHE A 188 -21.93 7.36 -1.43
N THR A 189 -20.97 7.79 -0.61
CA THR A 189 -20.64 9.21 -0.45
C THR A 189 -19.32 9.58 -1.15
N ARG A 190 -19.40 10.51 -2.12
CA ARG A 190 -18.25 10.96 -2.94
C ARG A 190 -17.19 11.73 -2.15
N HIS A 191 -17.61 12.34 -1.04
CA HIS A 191 -16.79 13.03 -0.05
C HIS A 191 -17.15 12.34 1.26
N GLY A 192 -16.23 11.59 1.88
CA GLY A 192 -16.54 10.71 3.01
C GLY A 192 -17.36 11.40 4.12
N PRO A 193 -18.19 10.64 4.86
CA PRO A 193 -19.19 11.21 5.75
C PRO A 193 -18.56 12.05 6.87
N TYR A 194 -19.23 13.14 7.25
CA TYR A 194 -18.78 14.00 8.35
C TYR A 194 -19.19 13.38 9.68
N CYS A 195 -18.25 12.73 10.37
CA CYS A 195 -18.56 12.02 11.62
C CYS A 195 -18.08 12.76 12.88
N CYS A 196 -18.80 12.57 13.99
CA CYS A 196 -18.45 13.00 15.34
C CYS A 196 -18.89 11.96 16.38
N VAL A 197 -18.42 12.10 17.62
CA VAL A 197 -18.84 11.26 18.75
C VAL A 197 -19.87 12.05 19.57
N GLY A 198 -21.03 11.45 19.80
CA GLY A 198 -22.10 12.03 20.60
C GLY A 198 -21.81 11.96 22.10
N PRO A 199 -22.62 12.64 22.93
CA PRO A 199 -22.47 12.64 24.39
C PRO A 199 -22.72 11.26 25.03
N ASP A 200 -23.41 10.38 24.33
CA ASP A 200 -23.63 8.96 24.64
C ASP A 200 -22.42 8.06 24.31
N GLY A 201 -21.36 8.64 23.71
CA GLY A 201 -20.16 7.91 23.31
C GLY A 201 -20.30 7.14 21.99
N HIS A 202 -21.46 7.25 21.31
CA HIS A 202 -21.67 6.60 20.03
C HIS A 202 -21.22 7.51 18.86
N PRO A 203 -20.71 6.93 17.76
CA PRO A 203 -20.33 7.71 16.58
C PRO A 203 -21.54 8.00 15.68
N TYR A 204 -21.68 9.28 15.31
CA TYR A 204 -22.71 9.81 14.42
C TYR A 204 -22.08 10.35 13.14
N CYS A 205 -22.71 10.12 12.00
CA CYS A 205 -22.22 10.57 10.69
C CYS A 205 -23.30 11.34 9.92
N PHE A 206 -22.87 12.37 9.19
CA PHE A 206 -23.73 13.31 8.45
C PHE A 206 -23.30 13.45 6.99
N ASP A 207 -24.24 13.81 6.12
CA ASP A 207 -23.99 14.01 4.69
C ASP A 207 -23.26 15.33 4.43
N THR A 208 -23.55 16.34 5.24
CA THR A 208 -22.96 17.68 5.10
C THR A 208 -22.29 18.18 6.39
N GLN A 209 -21.36 19.11 6.24
CA GLN A 209 -20.71 19.78 7.36
C GLN A 209 -21.71 20.64 8.16
N GLU A 210 -22.75 21.16 7.51
CA GLU A 210 -23.81 21.97 8.11
C GLU A 210 -24.70 21.15 9.05
N GLU A 211 -25.08 19.95 8.63
CA GLU A 211 -25.83 19.00 9.47
C GLU A 211 -25.04 18.61 10.72
N ARG A 212 -23.75 18.30 10.56
CA ARG A 212 -22.86 18.00 11.70
C ARG A 212 -22.77 19.19 12.66
N ALA A 213 -22.68 20.40 12.13
CA ALA A 213 -22.58 21.61 12.93
C ALA A 213 -23.88 21.96 13.64
N ALA A 214 -25.01 21.74 12.99
CA ALA A 214 -26.34 21.84 13.57
C ALA A 214 -26.47 20.86 14.76
N ALA A 215 -26.05 19.60 14.60
CA ALA A 215 -26.08 18.56 15.63
C ALA A 215 -25.25 18.92 16.88
N LEU A 216 -24.03 19.40 16.66
CA LEU A 216 -23.07 19.71 17.73
C LEU A 216 -23.28 21.09 18.36
N GLY A 217 -24.13 21.94 17.79
CA GLY A 217 -24.29 23.32 18.25
C GLY A 217 -23.09 24.23 17.95
N ILE A 218 -22.25 23.88 16.97
CA ILE A 218 -21.04 24.64 16.61
C ILE A 218 -21.27 25.55 15.40
N SER A 219 -20.53 26.65 15.30
CA SER A 219 -20.52 27.50 14.10
C SER A 219 -19.54 26.98 13.05
N VAL A 220 -19.84 27.21 11.77
CA VAL A 220 -18.98 26.86 10.63
C VAL A 220 -18.70 28.12 9.83
N PRO A 221 -17.44 28.40 9.43
CA PRO A 221 -17.11 29.54 8.59
C PRO A 221 -17.91 29.52 7.28
N GLY A 222 -18.55 30.64 6.94
CA GLY A 222 -19.33 30.77 5.71
C GLY A 222 -20.77 30.28 5.78
N VAL A 223 -21.25 29.78 6.93
CA VAL A 223 -22.64 29.35 7.13
C VAL A 223 -23.33 30.25 8.15
N ALA A 224 -24.50 30.81 7.79
CA ALA A 224 -25.27 31.67 8.69
C ALA A 224 -25.90 30.87 9.84
N SER A 225 -25.93 31.44 11.05
CA SER A 225 -26.48 30.78 12.24
C SER A 225 -27.95 30.39 12.11
N GLU A 226 -28.74 31.15 11.34
CA GLU A 226 -30.15 30.88 11.09
C GLU A 226 -30.38 29.62 10.24
N VAL A 227 -29.46 29.30 9.33
CA VAL A 227 -29.51 28.06 8.54
C VAL A 227 -29.32 26.85 9.45
N LEU A 228 -28.37 26.92 10.38
CA LEU A 228 -28.12 25.87 11.36
C LEU A 228 -29.32 25.69 12.31
N GLU A 229 -29.97 26.78 12.71
CA GLU A 229 -31.15 26.72 13.58
C GLU A 229 -32.36 26.09 12.88
N LYS A 230 -32.57 26.40 11.60
CA LYS A 230 -33.60 25.73 10.78
C LYS A 230 -33.35 24.23 10.66
N LEU A 231 -32.10 23.81 10.46
CA LEU A 231 -31.74 22.38 10.41
C LEU A 231 -32.06 21.69 11.75
N ARG A 232 -31.79 22.33 12.90
CA ARG A 232 -32.15 21.79 14.22
C ARG A 232 -33.65 21.63 14.39
N MET A 233 -34.42 22.68 14.07
CA MET A 233 -35.87 22.67 14.23
C MET A 233 -36.59 21.70 13.28
N SER A 234 -35.97 21.31 12.17
CA SER A 234 -36.56 20.36 11.23
C SER A 234 -36.65 18.92 11.77
N GLY A 235 -35.95 18.60 12.87
CA GLY A 235 -35.87 17.24 13.41
C GLY A 235 -35.06 16.28 12.55
N ALA A 236 -34.46 16.74 11.45
CA ALA A 236 -33.63 15.92 10.56
C ALA A 236 -32.29 15.52 11.18
N VAL A 237 -31.85 16.25 12.22
CA VAL A 237 -30.56 16.10 12.87
C VAL A 237 -30.77 15.90 14.38
N PRO A 238 -30.15 14.88 15.02
CA PRO A 238 -30.22 14.69 16.46
C PRO A 238 -29.50 15.83 17.20
N ASP A 239 -30.03 16.23 18.36
CA ASP A 239 -29.36 17.19 19.23
C ASP A 239 -28.25 16.49 20.02
N LEU A 240 -27.00 16.78 19.67
CA LEU A 240 -25.80 16.22 20.29
C LEU A 240 -25.06 17.25 21.14
N ARG A 241 -25.72 18.36 21.51
CA ARG A 241 -25.12 19.37 22.38
C ARG A 241 -24.79 18.75 23.75
N PRO A 242 -23.63 19.07 24.33
CA PRO A 242 -23.30 18.62 25.67
C PRO A 242 -24.34 19.15 26.64
N THR A 243 -25.09 18.25 27.27
CA THR A 243 -25.95 18.60 28.40
C THR A 243 -25.03 18.93 29.57
N ASN A 244 -24.97 20.20 29.94
CA ASN A 244 -24.20 20.65 31.09
C ASN A 244 -24.77 19.95 32.34
N ARG A 245 -24.01 19.03 32.92
CA ARG A 245 -24.37 18.28 34.13
C ARG A 245 -23.35 18.54 35.21
#